data_AF-A0A1J6IDH3-F1
#
_entry.id   AF-A0A1J6IDH3-F1
#
_cell.length_a   1.000
_cell.length_b   1.000
_cell.length_c   1.000
_cell.angle_alpha   90.00
_cell.angle_beta   90.00
_cell.angle_gamma   90.00
#
_symmetry.space_group_name_H-M   'P 1'
#
loop_
_entity.id
_entity.type
_entity.pdbx_description
1 polymer ?
#
loop_
_entity_poly.entity_id
_entity_poly.type
_entity_poly.pdbx_seq_one_letter_code
_entity_poly.pdbx_strand_id
1 'polypeptide(L)' 'IGSSIDGIEKVQIPDDLLISNCDDPISAIVESTYPDFFSHSSGIDYLQQREILALILDMEESINEYM' A
#
# COMPACT_ATOMS: atom_id res chain seq x y z
N ILE A 1 -26.85 24.00 19.54
CA ILE A 1 -26.78 22.53 19.36
C ILE A 1 -25.43 22.24 18.74
N GLY A 2 -24.48 21.80 19.55
CA GLY A 2 -23.18 21.34 19.05
C GLY A 2 -23.36 19.93 18.53
N SER A 3 -23.34 19.75 17.21
CA SER A 3 -23.22 18.43 16.62
C SER A 3 -21.73 18.17 16.48
N SER A 4 -21.17 17.44 17.44
CA SER A 4 -19.81 16.90 17.31
C SER A 4 -19.80 15.96 16.11
N ILE A 5 -19.39 16.47 14.95
CA ILE A 5 -18.76 15.61 13.96
C ILE A 5 -17.37 15.35 14.53
N ASP A 6 -17.19 14.18 15.13
CA ASP A 6 -15.84 13.68 15.36
C ASP A 6 -15.16 13.69 14.00
N GLY A 7 -14.16 14.57 13.84
CA GLY A 7 -13.62 15.07 12.57
C GLY A 7 -12.81 14.05 11.78
N ILE A 8 -13.24 12.78 11.79
CA ILE A 8 -12.65 11.67 11.07
C ILE A 8 -13.66 11.22 10.03
N GLU A 9 -13.61 11.87 8.87
CA GLU A 9 -14.35 11.43 7.70
C GLU A 9 -13.72 10.11 7.20
N LYS A 10 -14.48 9.01 7.29
CA LYS A 10 -14.02 7.72 6.77
C LYS A 10 -14.04 7.76 5.26
N VAL A 11 -12.86 7.77 4.65
CA VAL A 11 -12.72 7.61 3.19
C VAL A 11 -12.89 6.14 2.86
N GLN A 12 -13.89 5.81 2.04
CA GLN A 12 -14.02 4.47 1.48
C GLN A 12 -13.00 4.30 0.36
N ILE A 13 -12.24 3.21 0.40
CA ILE A 13 -11.37 2.84 -0.71
C ILE A 13 -12.25 2.22 -1.81
N PRO A 14 -12.18 2.72 -3.05
CA PRO A 14 -12.89 2.13 -4.19
C PRO A 14 -12.54 0.65 -4.38
N ASP A 15 -13.54 -0.17 -4.70
CA ASP A 15 -13.34 -1.62 -4.90
C ASP A 15 -12.32 -1.94 -6.00
N ASP A 16 -12.22 -1.10 -7.03
CA ASP A 16 -11.25 -1.25 -8.12
C ASP A 16 -9.78 -1.10 -7.66
N LEU A 17 -9.55 -0.48 -6.50
CA LEU A 17 -8.23 -0.37 -5.87
C LEU A 17 -7.96 -1.51 -4.89
N LEU A 18 -8.96 -2.33 -4.58
CA LEU A 18 -8.82 -3.45 -3.65
C LEU A 18 -8.32 -4.69 -4.39
N ILE A 19 -7.23 -5.25 -3.90
CA ILE A 19 -6.80 -6.59 -4.31
C ILE A 19 -7.63 -7.59 -3.49
N SER A 20 -8.76 -8.04 -4.05
CA SER A 20 -9.70 -8.95 -3.38
C SER A 20 -9.27 -10.42 -3.48
N ASN A 21 -9.64 -11.24 -2.48
CA ASN A 21 -9.58 -12.71 -2.50
C ASN A 21 -8.25 -13.30 -3.00
N CYS A 22 -7.18 -13.13 -2.23
CA CYS A 22 -5.93 -13.81 -2.50
C CYS A 22 -5.55 -14.79 -1.38
N ASP A 23 -5.18 -16.02 -1.76
CA ASP A 23 -4.65 -17.02 -0.85
C ASP A 23 -3.25 -16.66 -0.33
N ASP A 24 -2.45 -15.97 -1.15
CA ASP A 24 -1.14 -15.42 -0.78
C ASP A 24 -1.07 -13.90 -1.05
N PRO A 25 -1.27 -13.05 -0.03
CA PRO A 25 -1.34 -11.61 -0.20
C PRO A 25 -0.06 -11.01 -0.79
N ILE A 26 1.11 -11.61 -0.56
CA ILE A 26 2.36 -11.11 -1.15
C ILE A 26 2.37 -11.33 -2.65
N SER A 27 2.03 -12.54 -3.10
CA SER A 27 1.93 -12.83 -4.53
C SER A 27 0.89 -11.95 -5.22
N ALA A 28 -0.27 -11.72 -4.57
CA ALA A 28 -1.29 -10.79 -5.06
C ALA A 28 -0.75 -9.37 -5.30
N ILE A 29 -0.01 -8.86 -4.31
CA ILE A 29 0.60 -7.52 -4.40
C ILE A 29 1.61 -7.48 -5.54
N VAL A 30 2.45 -8.51 -5.66
CA VAL A 30 3.47 -8.58 -6.72
C VAL A 30 2.83 -8.65 -8.11
N GLU A 31 1.82 -9.49 -8.31
CA GLU A 31 1.12 -9.62 -9.60
C GLU A 31 0.34 -8.35 -9.96
N SER A 32 -0.33 -7.74 -8.99
CA SER A 32 -1.06 -6.48 -9.20
C SER A 32 -0.12 -5.30 -9.48
N THR A 33 1.04 -5.26 -8.83
CA THR A 33 2.00 -4.14 -8.97
C THR A 33 2.86 -4.32 -10.22
N TYR A 34 3.24 -5.56 -10.53
CA TYR A 34 4.15 -5.91 -11.63
C TYR A 34 3.52 -6.95 -12.57
N PRO A 35 2.43 -6.63 -13.29
CA PRO A 35 1.73 -7.58 -14.17
C PRO A 35 2.62 -8.17 -15.27
N ASP A 36 3.64 -7.41 -15.68
CA ASP A 36 4.61 -7.77 -16.72
C ASP A 36 6.01 -7.99 -16.16
N PHE A 37 6.10 -8.49 -14.91
CA PHE A 37 7.39 -8.63 -14.21
C PHE A 37 8.44 -9.36 -15.05
N PHE A 38 8.11 -10.51 -15.64
CA PHE A 38 9.08 -11.32 -16.38
C PHE A 38 9.55 -10.71 -17.70
N SER A 39 8.75 -9.85 -18.33
CA SER A 39 9.11 -9.22 -19.61
C SER A 39 9.92 -7.93 -19.43
N HIS A 40 9.85 -7.32 -18.24
CA HIS A 40 10.52 -6.05 -17.94
C HIS A 40 11.40 -6.10 -16.68
N SER A 41 11.74 -7.30 -16.18
CA SER A 41 12.46 -7.48 -14.92
C SER A 41 13.85 -6.84 -14.89
N SER A 42 14.44 -6.54 -16.06
CA SER A 42 15.73 -5.85 -16.19
C SER A 42 15.62 -4.33 -16.32
N GLY A 43 14.40 -3.80 -16.48
CA GLY A 43 14.15 -2.37 -16.60
C GLY A 43 14.08 -1.71 -15.22
N ILE A 44 15.16 -1.06 -14.79
CA ILE A 44 15.19 -0.30 -13.53
C ILE A 44 14.08 0.76 -13.52
N ASP A 45 13.86 1.45 -14.62
CA ASP A 45 12.81 2.47 -14.74
C ASP A 45 11.39 1.89 -14.54
N TYR A 46 11.15 0.66 -15.04
CA TYR A 46 9.87 -0.05 -14.88
C TYR A 46 9.61 -0.39 -13.40
N LEU A 47 10.66 -0.80 -12.68
CA LEU A 47 10.57 -1.16 -11.26
C LEU A 47 10.43 0.09 -10.38
N GLN A 48 11.18 1.15 -10.67
CA GLN A 48 11.11 2.41 -9.90
C GLN A 48 9.74 3.09 -9.99
N GLN A 49 9.11 3.08 -11.16
CA GLN A 49 7.75 3.63 -11.32
C GLN A 49 6.68 2.84 -10.56
N ARG A 50 7.00 1.64 -10.11
CA ARG A 50 6.11 0.69 -9.45
C ARG A 50 6.63 0.27 -8.08
N GLU A 51 7.54 1.08 -7.52
CA GLU A 51 8.14 0.80 -6.22
C GLU A 51 7.07 0.80 -5.12
N ILE A 52 7.04 -0.26 -4.32
CA ILE A 52 6.12 -0.37 -3.19
C ILE A 52 6.74 0.42 -2.04
N LEU A 53 6.26 1.64 -1.85
CA LEU A 53 6.57 2.44 -0.67
C LEU A 53 5.79 1.88 0.53
N ALA A 54 6.34 0.85 1.16
CA ALA A 54 5.89 0.46 2.49
C ALA A 54 6.13 1.63 3.45
N LEU A 55 5.17 1.93 4.31
CA LEU A 55 5.30 2.95 5.35
C LEU A 55 6.34 2.48 6.38
N ILE A 56 7.62 2.64 6.04
CA ILE A 56 8.76 2.36 6.93
C ILE A 56 8.82 3.40 8.06
N LEU A 57 8.00 4.47 8.00
CA LEU A 57 7.94 5.51 9.02
C LEU A 57 7.13 5.14 10.28
N ASP A 58 6.04 4.37 10.17
CA ASP A 58 5.13 4.10 11.30
C ASP A 58 5.77 3.15 12.33
N MET A 59 6.61 2.23 11.86
CA MET A 59 7.39 1.35 12.73
C MET A 59 8.59 2.07 13.37
N GLU A 60 9.15 3.09 12.73
CA GLU A 60 10.28 3.84 13.28
C GLU A 60 9.85 4.77 14.44
N GLU A 61 8.65 5.35 14.36
CA GLU A 61 8.06 6.13 15.47
C GLU A 61 7.83 5.26 16.71
N SER A 62 7.37 4.02 16.53
CA SER A 62 7.19 3.06 17.64
C SER A 62 8.48 2.66 18.36
N ILE A 63 9.61 2.72 17.66
CA ILE A 63 10.94 2.48 18.23
C ILE A 63 11.43 3.75 18.96
N ASN A 64 11.14 4.92 18.40
CA ASN A 64 11.53 6.21 18.97
C ASN A 64 10.72 6.58 20.25
N GLU A 65 9.48 6.10 20.40
CA GLU A 65 8.71 6.24 21.65
C GLU A 65 9.21 5.37 22.82
N TYR A 66 10.14 4.44 22.55
CA TYR A 66 10.73 3.57 23.58
C TYR A 66 12.09 4.07 24.09
N MET A 67 12.64 5.15 23.51
CA MET A 67 13.88 5.80 23.99
C MET A 67 13.59 6.95 24.95
#